data_AF-A0A5J4REH9-F1
#
_entry.id   AF-A0A5J4REH9-F1
#
_cell.length_a   1.000
_cell.length_b   1.000
_cell.length_c   1.000
_cell.angle_alpha   90.00
_cell.angle_beta   90.00
_cell.angle_gamma   90.00
#
_symmetry.space_group_name_H-M   'P 1'
#
loop_
_entity.id
_entity.type
_entity.pdbx_description
1 polymer ?
#
loop_
_entity_poly.entity_id
_entity_poly.type
_entity_poly.pdbx_seq_one_letter_code
_entity_poly.pdbx_strand_id
1 'polypeptide(L)'
;NPFSKETAILMMADAVEAASRSLPEYTEESIGSLVERIIDSQVQEGFFRECPITFRDISTVKAVFKEKLKTIYHTRISYPETIKKKKSE
;
A
#
# COMPACT_ATOMS: atom_id res chain seq x y z
N ASN A 1 -2.51 -20.28 -4.51
CA ASN A 1 -2.14 -20.05 -3.10
C ASN A 1 -0.63 -20.08 -2.94
N PRO A 2 -0.05 -19.19 -2.12
CA PRO A 2 1.35 -19.28 -1.69
C PRO A 2 1.58 -20.47 -0.76
N PHE A 3 2.81 -20.99 -0.74
CA PHE A 3 3.24 -22.07 0.16
C PHE A 3 4.34 -21.63 1.14
N SER A 4 4.89 -20.43 0.96
CA SER A 4 5.93 -19.84 1.82
C SER A 4 5.54 -18.45 2.28
N LYS A 5 6.24 -17.91 3.28
CA LYS A 5 6.01 -16.52 3.73
C LYS A 5 6.33 -15.52 2.62
N GLU A 6 7.43 -15.74 1.92
CA GLU A 6 7.95 -14.87 0.87
C GLU A 6 6.97 -14.79 -0.30
N THR A 7 6.43 -15.93 -0.73
CA THR A 7 5.43 -15.99 -1.81
C THR A 7 4.10 -15.35 -1.41
N ALA A 8 3.71 -15.43 -0.14
CA ALA A 8 2.54 -14.72 0.37
C ALA A 8 2.75 -13.20 0.36
N ILE A 9 3.91 -12.72 0.81
CA ILE A 9 4.26 -11.29 0.79
C ILE A 9 4.33 -10.78 -0.64
N LEU A 10 4.93 -11.55 -1.57
CA LEU A 10 4.99 -11.22 -2.99
C LEU A 10 3.59 -11.05 -3.59
N MET A 11 2.68 -11.97 -3.31
CA MET A 11 1.30 -11.90 -3.76
C MET A 11 0.56 -10.66 -3.22
N MET A 12 0.75 -10.33 -1.93
CA MET A 12 0.15 -9.12 -1.37
C MET A 12 0.73 -7.85 -2.03
N ALA A 13 2.04 -7.82 -2.26
CA ALA A 13 2.72 -6.68 -2.86
C ALA A 13 2.25 -6.41 -4.28
N ASP A 14 2.16 -7.45 -5.12
CA ASP A 14 1.69 -7.36 -6.50
C ASP A 14 0.26 -6.83 -6.58
N ALA A 15 -0.66 -7.40 -5.77
CA ALA A 15 -2.05 -6.96 -5.74
C ALA A 15 -2.20 -5.52 -5.26
N VAL A 16 -1.45 -5.12 -4.23
CA VAL A 16 -1.48 -3.77 -3.67
C VAL A 16 -0.91 -2.75 -4.67
N GLU A 17 0.21 -3.06 -5.34
CA GLU A 17 0.83 -2.17 -6.34
C GLU A 17 -0.07 -1.99 -7.57
N ALA A 18 -0.63 -3.09 -8.08
CA ALA A 18 -1.53 -3.04 -9.23
C ALA A 18 -2.77 -2.19 -8.92
N ALA A 19 -3.35 -2.36 -7.74
CA ALA A 19 -4.53 -1.61 -7.32
C ALA A 19 -4.20 -0.16 -6.93
N SER A 20 -2.99 0.14 -6.43
CA SER A 20 -2.64 1.52 -6.06
C SER A 20 -2.53 2.43 -7.28
N ARG A 21 -2.23 1.90 -8.47
CA ARG A 21 -2.16 2.67 -9.72
C ARG A 21 -3.48 3.31 -10.13
N SER A 22 -4.61 2.79 -9.67
CA SER A 22 -5.95 3.31 -10.00
C SER A 22 -6.53 4.24 -8.92
N LEU A 23 -5.78 4.55 -7.86
CA LEU A 23 -6.24 5.50 -6.86
C LEU A 23 -6.35 6.92 -7.46
N PRO A 24 -7.49 7.61 -7.25
CA PRO A 24 -7.65 9.00 -7.71
C PRO A 24 -6.76 9.96 -6.93
N GLU A 25 -6.61 9.71 -5.61
CA GLU A 25 -5.78 10.50 -4.71
C GLU A 25 -5.02 9.60 -3.74
N TYR A 26 -3.79 10.01 -3.44
CA TYR A 26 -2.86 9.28 -2.57
C TYR A 26 -2.80 9.92 -1.19
N THR A 27 -3.87 9.79 -0.41
CA THR A 27 -3.93 10.22 0.99
C THR A 27 -3.59 9.05 1.92
N GLU A 28 -3.25 9.34 3.17
CA GLU A 28 -3.02 8.31 4.18
C GLU A 28 -4.24 7.39 4.36
N GLU A 29 -5.43 7.95 4.34
CA GLU A 29 -6.69 7.23 4.46
C GLU A 29 -6.99 6.36 3.22
N SER A 30 -6.79 6.89 2.00
CA SER A 30 -7.05 6.15 0.77
C SER A 30 -6.08 4.98 0.60
N ILE A 31 -4.79 5.21 0.87
CA ILE A 31 -3.75 4.17 0.85
C ILE A 31 -4.03 3.14 1.95
N GLY A 32 -4.34 3.60 3.16
CA GLY A 32 -4.64 2.73 4.29
C GLY A 32 -5.80 1.79 3.97
N SER A 33 -6.91 2.36 3.51
CA SER A 33 -8.13 1.61 3.14
C SER A 33 -7.90 0.65 1.99
N LEU A 34 -7.10 1.04 0.99
CA LEU A 34 -6.73 0.18 -0.13
C LEU A 34 -5.99 -1.07 0.35
N VAL A 35 -4.92 -0.88 1.15
CA VAL A 35 -4.07 -1.97 1.64
C VAL A 35 -4.86 -2.92 2.53
N GLU A 36 -5.67 -2.39 3.46
CA GLU A 36 -6.53 -3.21 4.33
C GLU A 36 -7.48 -4.06 3.50
N ARG A 37 -8.25 -3.42 2.60
CA ARG A 37 -9.28 -4.09 1.79
C ARG A 37 -8.71 -5.24 0.96
N ILE A 38 -7.57 -5.04 0.29
CA ILE A 38 -6.98 -6.06 -0.58
C ILE A 38 -6.51 -7.25 0.23
N ILE A 39 -5.72 -7.00 1.28
CA ILE A 39 -5.09 -8.07 2.05
C ILE A 39 -6.15 -8.81 2.88
N ASP A 40 -7.15 -8.11 3.41
CA ASP A 40 -8.28 -8.76 4.12
C ASP A 40 -9.12 -9.63 3.19
N SER A 41 -9.35 -9.23 1.93
CA SER A 41 -10.01 -10.08 0.94
C SER A 41 -9.23 -11.38 0.73
N GLN A 42 -7.90 -11.30 0.55
CA GLN A 42 -7.04 -12.48 0.36
C GLN A 42 -7.05 -13.40 1.59
N VAL A 43 -7.09 -12.83 2.80
CA VAL A 43 -7.24 -13.60 4.05
C VAL A 43 -8.60 -14.30 4.09
N GLN A 44 -9.69 -13.58 3.81
CA GLN A 44 -11.06 -14.11 3.85
C GLN A 44 -11.30 -15.20 2.80
N GLU A 45 -10.74 -15.04 1.61
CA GLU A 45 -10.74 -16.04 0.53
C GLU A 45 -9.90 -17.28 0.86
N GLY A 46 -9.07 -17.21 1.92
CA GLY A 46 -8.31 -18.34 2.43
C GLY A 46 -7.02 -18.63 1.67
N PHE A 47 -6.49 -17.67 0.90
CA PHE A 47 -5.26 -17.87 0.12
C PHE A 47 -4.04 -18.20 0.99
N PHE A 48 -4.03 -17.77 2.25
CA PHE A 48 -2.91 -17.98 3.17
C PHE A 48 -3.04 -19.24 4.05
N ARG A 49 -3.99 -20.13 3.76
CA ARG A 49 -4.18 -21.37 4.55
C ARG A 49 -3.02 -22.37 4.41
N GLU A 50 -2.30 -22.33 3.30
CA GLU A 50 -1.24 -23.30 2.95
C GLU A 50 0.18 -22.73 3.14
N CYS A 51 0.32 -21.51 3.66
CA CYS A 51 1.62 -20.91 3.96
C CYS A 51 1.76 -20.62 5.46
N PRO A 52 2.98 -20.68 6.01
CA PRO A 52 3.21 -20.51 7.45
C PRO A 52 3.22 -19.02 7.86
N ILE A 53 2.30 -18.19 7.33
CA ILE A 53 2.21 -16.76 7.65
C ILE A 53 1.27 -16.52 8.82
N THR A 54 1.66 -15.64 9.74
CA THR A 54 0.85 -15.30 10.92
C THR A 54 0.09 -13.99 10.70
N PHE A 55 -0.99 -13.77 11.47
CA PHE A 55 -1.66 -12.46 11.50
C PHE A 55 -0.71 -11.32 11.89
N ARG A 56 0.27 -11.59 12.76
CA ARG A 56 1.32 -10.61 13.10
C ARG A 56 2.16 -10.25 11.88
N ASP A 57 2.59 -11.24 11.10
CA ASP A 57 3.34 -10.99 9.85
C ASP A 57 2.50 -10.14 8.89
N ILE A 58 1.21 -10.47 8.74
CA ILE A 58 0.27 -9.73 7.89
C ILE A 58 0.13 -8.27 8.35
N SER A 59 -0.05 -8.02 9.65
CA SER A 59 -0.11 -6.66 10.20
C SER A 59 1.17 -5.87 9.94
N THR A 60 2.33 -6.51 10.08
CA THR A 60 3.63 -5.89 9.76
C THR A 60 3.72 -5.55 8.28
N VAL A 61 3.35 -6.48 7.39
CA VAL A 61 3.35 -6.26 5.93
C VAL A 61 2.43 -5.10 5.54
N LYS A 62 1.20 -5.06 6.08
CA LYS A 62 0.26 -3.95 5.88
C LYS A 62 0.87 -2.61 6.26
N ALA A 63 1.52 -2.51 7.43
CA ALA A 63 2.16 -1.28 7.89
C ALA A 63 3.29 -0.83 6.95
N VAL A 64 4.15 -1.77 6.54
CA VAL A 64 5.26 -1.50 5.61
C VAL A 64 4.72 -1.02 4.26
N PHE A 65 3.69 -1.66 3.71
CA PHE A 65 3.11 -1.25 2.42
C PHE A 65 2.53 0.15 2.48
N LYS A 66 1.79 0.50 3.55
CA LYS A 66 1.27 1.86 3.72
C LYS A 66 2.41 2.90 3.75
N GLU A 67 3.48 2.64 4.48
CA GLU A 67 4.66 3.53 4.53
C GLU A 67 5.34 3.68 3.16
N LYS A 68 5.55 2.56 2.45
CA LYS A 68 6.21 2.58 1.14
C LYS A 68 5.38 3.26 0.07
N LEU A 69 4.07 3.00 0.02
CA LEU A 69 3.18 3.68 -0.91
C LEU A 69 3.15 5.19 -0.62
N LYS A 70 3.04 5.60 0.64
CA LYS A 70 3.15 7.02 1.01
C LYS A 70 4.46 7.62 0.49
N THR A 71 5.59 6.95 0.72
CA THR A 71 6.90 7.43 0.28
C THR A 71 6.96 7.59 -1.24
N ILE A 72 6.54 6.58 -2.00
CA ILE A 72 6.61 6.57 -3.48
C ILE A 72 5.72 7.66 -4.08
N TYR A 73 4.51 7.85 -3.56
CA TYR A 73 3.54 8.78 -4.15
C TYR A 73 3.63 10.21 -3.58
N HIS A 74 4.11 10.41 -2.34
CA HIS A 74 4.39 11.77 -1.83
C HIS A 74 5.72 12.34 -2.32
N THR A 75 6.74 11.52 -2.59
CA THR A 75 7.98 12.00 -3.24
C THR A 75 7.72 12.51 -4.66
N ARG A 76 6.64 12.07 -5.32
CA ARG A 76 6.21 12.60 -6.62
C ARG A 76 5.48 13.95 -6.55
N ILE A 77 4.90 14.32 -5.41
CA ILE A 77 4.12 15.57 -5.27
C ILE A 77 5.02 16.75 -4.87
N SER A 78 6.20 16.50 -4.31
CA SER A 78 7.06 17.56 -3.78
C SER A 78 8.04 18.12 -4.80
N TYR A 79 7.56 18.95 -5.72
CA TYR A 79 8.27 20.18 -6.08
C TYR A 79 7.57 21.35 -5.38
N PRO A 80 8.25 22.13 -4.52
CA PRO A 80 7.69 23.35 -3.97
C PRO A 80 7.59 24.42 -5.08
N GLU A 81 6.51 24.41 -5.85
CA GLU A 81 6.09 25.49 -6.76
C GLU A 81 5.48 26.67 -5.97
N THR A 82 6.13 27.11 -4.89
CA THR A 82 5.69 28.27 -4.11
C THR A 82 6.86 29.16 -3.67
N ILE A 83 7.62 29.66 -4.66
CA ILE A 83 8.12 31.04 -4.62
C ILE A 83 7.52 31.82 -5.80
N LYS A 84 6.20 31.88 -5.88
CA LYS A 84 5.50 32.98 -6.54
C LYS A 84 4.62 33.69 -5.52
N LYS A 85 5.26 34.37 -4.56
CA LYS A 85 4.58 35.47 -3.88
C LYS A 85 4.38 36.57 -4.91
N LYS A 86 3.11 36.79 -5.26
CA LYS A 86 2.58 38.01 -5.87
C LYS A 86 3.30 39.23 -5.29
N LYS A 87 3.93 40.04 -6.13
CA LYS A 87 3.95 41.48 -5.89
C LYS A 87 2.72 42.06 -6.58
N SER A 88 1.68 42.21 -5.78
CA SER A 88 0.69 43.25 -5.97
C SER A 88 1.34 44.58 -5.56
N GLU A 89 1.24 45.55 -6.46
CA GLU A 89 1.54 46.99 -6.30
C GLU A 89 3.01 47.42 -6.25
#